data_AF-A0A7J3U6L2-F1
#
_entry.id   AF-A0A7J3U6L2-F1
#
_cell.length_a   1.000
_cell.length_b   1.000
_cell.length_c   1.000
_cell.angle_alpha   90.00
_cell.angle_beta   90.00
_cell.angle_gamma   90.00
#
_symmetry.space_group_name_H-M   'P 1'
#
loop_
_entity.id
_entity.type
_entity.pdbx_description
1 polymer ?
#
loop_
_entity_poly.entity_id
_entity_poly.type
_entity_poly.pdbx_seq_one_letter_code
_entity_poly.pdbx_strand_id
1 'polypeptide(L)'
;MKNGEDEDRVEQQINRVKSISKMNRELELWIKETEEKKLKKAIKESKKAEEITGKCEICKERDAKFVCIKCHRKVCASCYFSILGLCTECVSKEVVEKWKQENPDWEKKLGIEWID
;
A
#
# COMPACT_ATOMS: atom_id res chain seq x y z
N MET A 1 3.94 -17.25 -18.18
CA MET A 1 3.85 -15.93 -18.85
C MET A 1 3.79 -14.75 -17.85
N LYS A 2 4.27 -14.89 -16.59
CA LYS A 2 4.25 -13.80 -15.58
C LYS A 2 5.52 -12.94 -15.55
N ASN A 3 6.62 -13.41 -16.14
CA ASN A 3 7.93 -12.76 -16.01
C ASN A 3 8.08 -11.47 -16.83
N GLY A 4 7.32 -11.30 -17.93
CA GLY A 4 7.44 -10.13 -18.81
C GLY A 4 6.74 -8.87 -18.26
N GLU A 5 5.56 -9.03 -17.65
CA GLU A 5 4.80 -7.91 -17.06
C GLU A 5 5.53 -7.29 -15.86
N ASP A 6 6.27 -8.11 -15.10
CA ASP A 6 7.06 -7.66 -13.97
C ASP A 6 8.34 -6.91 -14.38
N GLU A 7 8.95 -7.27 -15.52
CA GLU A 7 10.14 -6.62 -16.07
C GLU A 7 9.80 -5.22 -16.62
N ASP A 8 8.72 -5.10 -17.40
CA ASP A 8 8.24 -3.81 -17.94
C ASP A 8 7.92 -2.80 -16.82
N ARG A 9 7.30 -3.26 -15.74
CA ARG A 9 6.93 -2.39 -14.61
C ARG A 9 8.14 -1.91 -13.82
N VAL A 10 9.18 -2.73 -13.70
CA VAL A 10 10.46 -2.35 -13.07
C VAL A 10 11.18 -1.30 -13.91
N GLU A 11 11.15 -1.44 -15.24
CA GLU A 11 11.76 -0.48 -16.16
C GLU A 11 11.08 0.89 -16.09
N GLN A 12 9.74 0.92 -16.02
CA GLN A 12 8.97 2.16 -15.79
C GLN A 12 9.34 2.85 -14.46
N GLN A 13 9.50 2.10 -13.37
CA GLN A 13 9.90 2.66 -12.08
C GLN A 13 11.33 3.22 -12.10
N ILE A 14 12.27 2.55 -12.77
CA ILE A 14 13.65 3.03 -12.94
C ILE A 14 13.66 4.34 -13.72
N ASN A 15 12.89 4.43 -14.80
CA ASN A 15 12.80 5.65 -15.60
C ASN A 15 12.21 6.82 -14.82
N ARG A 16 11.20 6.58 -13.98
CA ARG A 16 10.63 7.60 -13.10
C ARG A 16 11.65 8.11 -12.07
N VAL A 17 12.40 7.20 -11.43
CA VAL A 17 13.46 7.58 -10.48
C VAL A 17 14.58 8.36 -11.17
N LYS A 18 15.03 7.90 -12.35
CA LYS A 18 16.02 8.61 -13.18
C LYS A 18 15.53 10.00 -13.63
N SER A 19 14.23 10.15 -13.87
CA SER A 19 13.63 11.45 -14.21
C SER A 19 13.59 12.40 -13.02
N ILE A 20 13.24 11.89 -11.83
CA ILE A 20 13.20 12.68 -10.59
C ILE A 20 14.62 13.11 -10.18
N SER A 21 15.62 12.23 -10.34
CA SER A 21 17.01 12.55 -10.01
C SER A 21 17.59 13.67 -10.86
N LYS A 22 17.18 13.79 -12.14
CA LYS A 22 17.64 14.90 -13.01
C LYS A 22 17.27 16.29 -12.50
N MET A 23 16.26 16.39 -11.64
CA MET A 23 15.84 17.66 -11.03
C MET A 23 16.56 17.94 -9.71
N ASN A 24 17.43 17.05 -9.21
CA ASN A 24 18.18 17.22 -7.98
C ASN A 24 19.64 16.75 -8.12
N ARG A 25 20.57 17.71 -8.20
CA ARG A 25 22.00 17.49 -8.47
C ARG A 25 22.69 16.60 -7.42
N GLU A 26 22.25 16.64 -6.17
CA GLU A 26 22.77 15.77 -5.10
C GLU A 26 22.35 14.31 -5.30
N LEU A 27 21.10 14.12 -5.74
CA LEU A 27 20.54 12.79 -6.02
C LEU A 27 21.18 12.15 -7.27
N GLU A 28 21.55 12.94 -8.28
CA GLU A 28 22.31 12.45 -9.43
C GLU A 28 23.70 11.92 -9.05
N LEU A 29 24.42 12.65 -8.20
CA LEU A 29 25.76 12.26 -7.75
C LEU A 29 25.69 10.98 -6.93
N TRP A 30 24.71 10.87 -6.03
CA TRP A 30 24.48 9.67 -5.23
C TRP A 30 24.12 8.45 -6.10
N ILE A 31 23.30 8.61 -7.14
CA ILE A 31 22.96 7.52 -8.07
C ILE A 31 24.15 7.11 -8.95
N LYS A 32 24.98 8.07 -9.38
CA LYS A 32 26.19 7.78 -10.17
C LYS A 32 27.25 7.05 -9.35
N GLU A 33 27.42 7.41 -8.08
CA GLU A 33 28.34 6.71 -7.17
C GLU A 33 27.83 5.32 -6.77
N THR A 34 26.51 5.14 -6.73
CA THR A 34 25.88 3.88 -6.33
C THR A 34 25.48 3.07 -7.56
N GLU A 35 26.49 2.51 -8.26
CA GLU A 35 26.40 1.52 -9.36
C GLU A 35 24.98 0.98 -9.62
N GLU A 36 24.43 1.17 -10.83
CA GLU A 36 23.06 0.81 -11.23
C GLU A 36 22.61 -0.61 -10.82
N LYS A 37 23.55 -1.54 -10.67
CA LYS A 37 23.31 -2.91 -10.17
C LYS A 37 22.90 -2.96 -8.70
N LYS A 38 23.48 -2.11 -7.84
CA LYS A 38 23.10 -1.99 -6.41
C LYS A 38 21.72 -1.38 -6.25
N LEU A 39 21.36 -0.40 -7.07
CA LEU A 39 20.01 0.20 -7.05
C LEU A 39 18.94 -0.81 -7.49
N LYS A 40 19.18 -1.53 -8.59
CA LYS A 40 18.30 -2.62 -9.04
C LYS A 40 18.17 -3.71 -7.98
N LYS A 41 19.27 -4.08 -7.31
CA LYS A 41 19.28 -5.07 -6.23
C LYS A 41 18.53 -4.59 -4.99
N ALA A 42 18.76 -3.35 -4.54
CA ALA A 42 18.07 -2.75 -3.40
C ALA A 42 16.56 -2.61 -3.62
N ILE A 43 16.12 -2.23 -4.83
CA ILE A 43 14.70 -2.20 -5.21
C ILE A 43 14.10 -3.61 -5.28
N LYS A 44 14.88 -4.61 -5.72
CA LYS A 44 14.45 -6.02 -5.76
C LYS A 44 14.39 -6.64 -4.35
N GLU A 45 15.27 -6.21 -3.45
CA GLU A 45 15.32 -6.63 -2.05
C GLU A 45 14.25 -5.94 -1.20
N SER A 46 13.94 -4.66 -1.44
CA SER A 46 12.81 -3.98 -0.78
C SER A 46 11.47 -4.60 -1.18
N LYS A 47 11.28 -5.00 -2.45
CA LYS A 47 10.12 -5.80 -2.87
C LYS A 47 10.02 -7.15 -2.14
N LYS A 48 11.16 -7.78 -1.83
CA LYS A 48 11.19 -9.07 -1.13
C LYS A 48 10.83 -8.95 0.35
N ALA A 49 10.95 -7.77 0.94
CA ALA A 49 10.64 -7.51 2.35
C ALA A 49 9.16 -7.20 2.64
N GLU A 50 8.34 -6.90 1.62
CA GLU A 50 6.99 -6.35 1.85
C GLU A 50 5.86 -7.07 1.08
N GLU A 51 6.08 -8.30 0.58
CA GLU A 51 4.93 -9.10 0.17
C GLU A 51 4.19 -9.57 1.42
N ILE A 52 3.14 -8.81 1.78
CA ILE A 52 2.13 -9.24 2.74
C ILE A 52 1.43 -10.46 2.13
N THR A 53 1.99 -11.63 2.43
CA THR A 53 1.50 -12.92 1.98
C THR A 53 0.66 -13.57 3.07
N GLY A 54 -0.37 -14.29 2.65
CA GLY A 54 -1.25 -15.09 3.50
C GLY A 54 -2.69 -14.58 3.61
N LYS A 55 -3.50 -15.32 4.36
CA LYS A 55 -4.88 -14.96 4.70
C LYS A 55 -4.88 -13.93 5.83
N CYS A 56 -5.94 -13.14 5.90
CA CYS A 56 -6.22 -12.25 7.01
C CYS A 56 -6.25 -13.04 8.33
N GLU A 57 -5.48 -12.61 9.32
CA GLU A 57 -5.41 -13.27 10.61
C GLU A 57 -6.69 -13.10 11.46
N ILE A 58 -7.59 -12.20 11.06
CA ILE A 58 -8.90 -11.97 11.72
C ILE A 58 -9.98 -12.84 11.09
N CYS A 59 -10.31 -12.63 9.80
CA CYS A 59 -11.41 -13.36 9.17
C CYS A 59 -10.99 -14.70 8.54
N LYS A 60 -9.71 -14.93 8.28
CA LYS A 60 -9.14 -16.13 7.60
C LYS A 60 -9.71 -16.44 6.21
N GLU A 61 -10.66 -15.67 5.71
CA GLU A 61 -11.31 -15.85 4.41
C GLU A 61 -10.58 -15.11 3.28
N ARG A 62 -10.29 -13.81 3.51
CA ARG A 62 -9.71 -12.90 2.52
C ARG A 62 -8.20 -12.82 2.65
N ASP A 63 -7.54 -12.46 1.56
CA ASP A 63 -6.09 -12.28 1.57
C ASP A 63 -5.70 -11.02 2.36
N ALA A 64 -4.61 -11.13 3.11
CA ALA A 64 -4.07 -10.02 3.85
C ALA A 64 -3.41 -9.03 2.90
N LYS A 65 -3.67 -7.74 3.13
CA LYS A 65 -3.13 -6.64 2.32
C LYS A 65 -2.46 -5.56 3.17
N PHE A 66 -2.67 -5.57 4.48
CA PHE A 66 -2.21 -4.54 5.41
C PHE A 66 -1.66 -5.18 6.68
N VAL A 67 -0.80 -4.44 7.39
CA VAL A 67 -0.25 -4.84 8.70
C VAL A 67 -0.70 -3.81 9.75
N CYS A 68 -1.30 -4.27 10.84
CA CYS A 68 -1.70 -3.40 11.95
C CYS A 68 -0.47 -2.82 12.67
N ILE A 69 -0.38 -1.49 12.83
CA ILE A 69 0.77 -0.86 13.51
C ILE A 69 0.89 -1.21 15.00
N LYS A 70 -0.21 -1.63 15.64
CA LYS A 70 -0.26 -1.93 17.07
C LYS A 70 0.05 -3.40 17.38
N CYS A 71 -0.61 -4.31 16.68
CA CYS A 71 -0.50 -5.75 16.95
C CYS A 71 0.25 -6.54 15.87
N HIS A 72 0.71 -5.87 14.81
CA HIS A 72 1.46 -6.45 13.68
C HIS A 72 0.77 -7.59 12.92
N ARG A 73 -0.52 -7.83 13.17
CA ARG A 73 -1.30 -8.82 12.40
C ARG A 73 -1.46 -8.36 10.95
N LYS A 74 -1.33 -9.31 10.04
CA LYS A 74 -1.65 -9.20 8.62
C LYS A 74 -3.15 -9.35 8.41
N VAL A 75 -3.79 -8.32 7.86
CA VAL A 75 -5.25 -8.22 7.78
C VAL A 75 -5.72 -7.82 6.39
N CYS A 76 -6.94 -8.24 6.02
CA CYS A 76 -7.59 -7.81 4.79
C CYS A 76 -8.16 -6.39 4.92
N ALA A 77 -8.48 -5.77 3.79
CA ALA A 77 -8.99 -4.40 3.70
C ALA A 77 -10.21 -4.13 4.61
N SER A 78 -11.13 -5.10 4.74
CA SER A 78 -12.33 -4.96 5.56
C SER A 78 -12.10 -5.06 7.08
N CYS A 79 -10.98 -5.66 7.49
CA CYS A 79 -10.62 -5.84 8.89
C CYS A 79 -9.57 -4.80 9.32
N TYR A 80 -9.36 -3.78 8.49
CA TYR A 80 -8.32 -2.77 8.64
C TYR A 80 -8.92 -1.37 8.44
N PHE A 81 -8.63 -0.49 9.39
CA PHE A 81 -8.93 0.93 9.28
C PHE A 81 -7.72 1.63 8.68
N SER A 82 -7.75 1.88 7.37
CA SER A 82 -6.64 2.51 6.63
C SER A 82 -6.23 3.87 7.19
N ILE A 83 -7.21 4.68 7.61
CA ILE A 83 -6.98 6.01 8.19
C ILE A 83 -6.21 5.93 9.53
N LEU A 84 -6.48 4.89 10.33
CA LEU A 84 -5.90 4.75 11.67
C LEU A 84 -4.64 3.86 11.67
N GLY A 85 -4.44 3.06 10.62
CA GLY A 85 -3.39 2.06 10.58
C GLY A 85 -3.65 0.83 11.47
N LEU A 86 -4.90 0.63 11.93
CA LEU A 86 -5.25 -0.36 12.95
C LEU A 86 -6.22 -1.42 12.44
N CYS A 87 -6.10 -2.64 12.97
CA CYS A 87 -7.10 -3.69 12.74
C CYS A 87 -8.33 -3.54 13.63
N THR A 88 -9.43 -4.21 13.28
CA THR A 88 -10.70 -4.16 14.04
C THR A 88 -10.59 -4.62 15.48
N GLU A 89 -9.64 -5.52 15.80
CA GLU A 89 -9.40 -5.98 17.18
C GLU A 89 -8.64 -4.96 18.05
N CYS A 90 -7.96 -4.00 17.42
CA CYS A 90 -7.17 -2.99 18.12
C CYS A 90 -7.95 -1.71 18.41
N VAL A 91 -9.14 -1.57 17.84
CA VAL A 91 -10.03 -0.43 17.96
C VAL A 91 -11.17 -0.79 18.93
N SER A 92 -11.66 0.17 19.70
CA SER A 92 -12.77 -0.06 20.63
C SER A 92 -14.04 -0.49 19.88
N LYS A 93 -14.84 -1.37 20.48
CA LYS A 93 -16.07 -1.91 19.86
C LYS A 93 -17.02 -0.81 19.40
N GLU A 94 -17.16 0.26 20.18
CA GLU A 94 -18.00 1.42 19.86
C GLU A 94 -17.60 2.10 18.54
N VAL A 95 -16.30 2.27 18.30
CA VAL A 95 -15.78 2.88 17.07
C VAL A 95 -15.93 1.92 15.88
N VAL A 96 -15.75 0.62 16.10
CA VAL A 96 -15.97 -0.41 15.07
C VAL A 96 -17.45 -0.48 14.65
N GLU A 97 -18.37 -0.40 15.61
CA GLU A 97 -19.82 -0.44 15.35
C GLU A 97 -20.28 0.81 14.61
N LYS A 98 -19.90 2.01 15.06
CA LYS A 98 -20.19 3.27 14.35
C LYS A 98 -19.70 3.22 12.90
N TRP A 99 -18.49 2.74 12.68
CA TRP A 99 -17.92 2.66 11.34
C TRP A 99 -18.57 1.60 10.45
N LYS A 100 -18.92 0.41 10.99
CA LYS A 100 -19.62 -0.63 10.22
C LYS A 100 -21.06 -0.26 9.87
N GLN A 101 -21.70 0.57 10.70
CA GLN A 101 -23.08 1.04 10.47
C GLN A 101 -23.14 2.22 9.50
N GLU A 102 -22.06 2.98 9.35
CA GLU A 102 -21.97 4.07 8.39
C GLU A 102 -21.73 3.53 6.96
N ASN A 103 -22.78 3.01 6.33
CA ASN A 103 -23.00 3.16 4.89
C ASN A 103 -23.90 4.39 4.67
N PRO A 104 -23.40 5.64 4.84
CA PRO A 104 -24.21 6.79 4.56
C PRO A 104 -24.47 6.87 3.06
N ASP A 105 -25.76 6.91 2.70
CA ASP A 105 -26.23 7.34 1.40
C ASP A 105 -25.80 8.81 1.23
N TRP A 106 -24.66 9.02 0.57
CA TRP A 106 -24.03 10.33 0.47
C TRP A 106 -24.85 11.29 -0.41
N GLU A 107 -25.72 10.79 -1.30
CA GLU A 107 -26.70 11.59 -2.04
C GLU A 107 -27.68 12.22 -1.08
N LYS A 108 -28.29 11.40 -0.21
CA LYS A 108 -29.25 11.89 0.78
C LYS A 108 -28.62 12.74 1.86
N LYS A 109 -27.39 12.43 2.28
CA LYS A 109 -26.74 13.11 3.42
C LYS A 109 -26.13 14.45 3.04
N LEU A 110 -25.66 14.60 1.80
CA LEU A 110 -25.06 15.84 1.30
C LEU A 110 -26.02 16.66 0.41
N GLY A 111 -27.14 16.09 -0.03
CA GLY A 111 -28.13 16.78 -0.85
C GLY A 111 -27.61 17.14 -2.24
N ILE A 112 -26.75 16.30 -2.82
CA ILE A 112 -26.07 16.57 -4.09
C ILE A 112 -26.58 15.55 -5.12
N GLU A 113 -27.20 16.04 -6.21
CA GLU A 113 -27.41 15.24 -7.42
C GLU A 113 -26.10 15.18 -8.20
N TRP A 114 -25.66 13.97 -8.54
CA TRP A 114 -24.44 13.77 -9.31
C TRP A 114 -24.78 13.92 -10.79
N ILE A 115 -24.00 14.73 -11.49
CA ILE A 115 -24.12 14.92 -12.92
C ILE A 115 -23.18 13.90 -13.57
N ASP A 116 -23.72 13.05 -14.45
CA ASP A 116 -22.98 12.07 -15.26
C ASP A 116 -21.93 12.70 -16.19
#